data_AF-A0A4R5C2H3-F1
#
_entry.id   AF-A0A4R5C2H3-F1
#
_cell.length_a   1.000
_cell.length_b   1.000
_cell.length_c   1.000
_cell.angle_alpha   90.00
_cell.angle_beta   90.00
_cell.angle_gamma   90.00
#
_symmetry.space_group_name_H-M   'P 1'
#
loop_
_entity.id
_entity.type
_entity.pdbx_description
1 polymer ?
#
loop_
_entity_poly.entity_id
_entity_poly.type
_entity_poly.pdbx_seq_one_letter_code
_entity_poly.pdbx_strand_id
1 'polypeptide(L)'
;MLFSIPESGWWLIAAAATLVFMVGMRALSSGMKLPDDLRDTMKQQGKGGRWAFYLLTPAFAGAVLATSLLRPEPASPILFLYSVAFASIPAACLPVRGRMLKTYIVQQRNPGTKVKPDRLAMAWIGGSLSVVCLAAVLALTTTGHGPPG
;
A
#
# COMPACT_ATOMS: atom_id res chain seq x y z
N MET A 1 -7.97 -8.56 22.89
CA MET A 1 -7.46 -7.24 23.29
C MET A 1 -6.44 -6.74 22.26
N LEU A 2 -6.91 -6.27 21.11
CA LEU A 2 -6.05 -5.87 19.98
C LEU A 2 -5.28 -4.56 20.25
N PHE A 3 -5.80 -3.71 21.13
CA PHE A 3 -5.21 -2.41 21.51
C PHE A 3 -4.50 -2.40 22.87
N SER A 4 -4.29 -3.56 23.50
CA SER A 4 -3.47 -3.65 24.72
C SER A 4 -1.97 -3.55 24.45
N ILE A 5 -1.58 -3.39 23.20
CA ILE A 5 -0.20 -3.12 22.80
C ILE A 5 0.14 -1.69 23.26
N PRO A 6 1.26 -1.49 23.97
CA PRO A 6 1.70 -0.15 24.35
C PRO A 6 1.88 0.71 23.10
N GLU A 7 1.74 2.02 23.25
CA GLU A 7 1.81 2.96 22.12
C GLU A 7 3.09 2.79 21.32
N SER A 8 4.24 2.61 21.99
CA SER A 8 5.54 2.29 21.38
C SER A 8 5.53 1.03 20.49
N GLY A 9 4.69 0.04 20.80
CA GLY A 9 4.50 -1.14 19.95
C GLY A 9 3.74 -0.80 18.66
N TRP A 10 2.76 0.09 18.71
CA TRP A 10 2.08 0.58 17.50
C TRP A 10 2.99 1.39 16.58
N TRP A 11 3.91 2.17 17.16
CA TRP A 11 4.96 2.86 16.41
C TRP A 11 5.85 1.89 15.63
N LEU A 12 6.26 0.79 16.27
CA LEU A 12 7.05 -0.27 15.61
C LEU A 12 6.26 -0.97 14.50
N ILE A 13 4.97 -1.26 14.72
CA ILE A 13 4.10 -1.87 13.70
C ILE A 13 3.93 -0.93 12.50
N ALA A 14 3.72 0.36 12.74
CA ALA A 14 3.62 1.36 11.69
C ALA A 14 4.91 1.44 10.87
N ALA A 15 6.07 1.51 11.53
CA ALA A 15 7.37 1.52 10.87
C ALA A 15 7.60 0.24 10.03
N ALA A 16 7.26 -0.93 10.59
CA ALA A 16 7.34 -2.20 9.88
C ALA A 16 6.40 -2.24 8.67
N ALA A 17 5.18 -1.73 8.79
CA ALA A 17 4.22 -1.62 7.68
C ALA A 17 4.74 -0.69 6.58
N THR A 18 5.37 0.44 6.92
CA THR A 18 6.01 1.32 5.95
C THR A 18 7.16 0.62 5.23
N LEU A 19 7.99 -0.16 5.95
CA LEU A 19 9.05 -0.98 5.35
C LEU A 19 8.48 -2.03 4.41
N VAL A 20 7.44 -2.76 4.82
CA VAL A 20 6.74 -3.74 3.98
C VAL A 20 6.16 -3.07 2.73
N PHE A 21 5.57 -1.89 2.87
CA PHE A 21 5.08 -1.12 1.73
C PHE A 21 6.21 -0.75 0.77
N MET A 22 7.32 -0.18 1.28
CA MET A 22 8.47 0.18 0.47
C MET A 22 9.07 -1.05 -0.24
N VAL A 23 9.26 -2.15 0.47
CA VAL A 23 9.80 -3.40 -0.08
C VAL A 23 8.83 -4.04 -1.07
N GLY A 24 7.53 -4.05 -0.77
CA GLY A 24 6.48 -4.60 -1.62
C GLY A 24 6.32 -3.80 -2.92
N MET A 25 6.31 -2.48 -2.85
CA MET A 25 6.32 -1.59 -4.02
C MET A 25 7.62 -1.70 -4.81
N ARG A 26 8.77 -1.86 -4.13
CA ARG A 26 10.04 -2.16 -4.79
C ARG A 26 9.96 -3.49 -5.50
N ALA A 27 9.47 -4.54 -4.86
CA ALA A 27 9.29 -5.86 -5.45
C ALA A 27 8.33 -5.81 -6.64
N LEU A 28 7.24 -5.03 -6.59
CA LEU A 28 6.36 -4.76 -7.73
C LEU A 28 7.11 -4.14 -8.91
N SER A 29 8.11 -3.29 -8.64
CA SER A 29 8.95 -2.66 -9.67
C SER A 29 10.16 -3.50 -10.11
N SER A 30 10.76 -4.33 -9.25
CA SER A 30 11.97 -5.13 -9.54
C SER A 30 11.58 -6.58 -9.86
N GLY A 31 12.05 -7.12 -10.98
CA GLY A 31 11.67 -8.46 -11.44
C GLY A 31 10.75 -8.48 -12.65
N MET A 32 10.43 -7.31 -13.20
CA MET A 32 9.82 -7.20 -14.52
C MET A 32 10.89 -7.57 -15.56
N LYS A 33 10.75 -8.75 -16.20
CA LYS A 33 11.49 -9.07 -17.44
C LYS A 33 10.90 -8.24 -18.56
N LEU A 34 11.21 -6.95 -18.58
CA LEU A 34 10.91 -6.09 -19.72
C LEU A 34 11.91 -6.40 -20.84
N PRO A 35 11.48 -6.41 -22.11
CA PRO A 35 12.39 -6.33 -23.25
C PRO A 35 13.38 -5.19 -23.04
N ASP A 36 14.65 -5.39 -23.42
CA ASP A 36 15.72 -4.42 -23.13
C ASP A 36 15.41 -3.02 -23.67
N ASP A 37 14.75 -2.94 -24.85
CA ASP A 37 14.32 -1.68 -25.46
C ASP A 37 13.35 -0.87 -24.57
N LEU A 38 12.42 -1.55 -23.87
CA LEU A 38 11.48 -0.90 -22.95
C LEU A 38 12.12 -0.58 -21.61
N ARG A 39 13.15 -1.34 -21.23
CA ARG A 39 13.86 -1.19 -19.97
C ARG A 39 14.63 0.13 -19.93
N ASP A 40 15.21 0.55 -21.05
CA ASP A 40 15.97 1.79 -21.14
C ASP A 40 15.06 3.02 -21.12
N THR A 41 13.92 2.99 -21.83
CA THR A 41 12.91 4.06 -21.77
C THR A 41 12.32 4.19 -20.35
N MET A 42 12.01 3.07 -19.69
CA MET A 42 11.55 3.09 -18.29
C MET A 42 12.63 3.55 -17.30
N LYS A 43 13.90 3.23 -17.52
CA LYS A 43 15.00 3.71 -16.68
C LYS A 43 15.15 5.23 -16.77
N GLN A 44 14.96 5.79 -17.96
CA GLN A 44 15.12 7.22 -18.20
C GLN A 44 13.93 8.01 -17.63
N GLN A 45 12.71 7.50 -17.76
CA GLN A 45 11.49 8.14 -17.24
C GLN A 45 11.25 7.86 -15.74
N GLY A 46 11.75 6.74 -15.21
CA GLY A 46 11.45 6.25 -13.86
C GLY A 46 12.36 6.76 -12.74
N LYS A 47 13.51 7.37 -13.04
CA LYS A 47 14.47 7.82 -12.01
C LYS A 47 13.89 8.90 -11.09
N GLY A 48 13.21 9.91 -11.65
CA GLY A 48 12.61 11.00 -10.87
C GLY A 48 11.42 10.54 -10.03
N GLY A 49 10.50 9.78 -10.61
CA GLY A 49 9.31 9.28 -9.91
C GLY A 49 9.64 8.28 -8.80
N ARG A 50 10.64 7.41 -8.98
CA ARG A 50 11.10 6.52 -7.91
C ARG A 50 11.67 7.30 -6.74
N TRP A 51 12.53 8.27 -7.00
CA TRP A 51 13.17 9.04 -5.93
C TRP A 51 12.15 9.86 -5.15
N ALA A 52 11.21 10.50 -5.87
CA ALA A 52 10.07 11.16 -5.27
C ALA A 52 9.26 10.20 -4.40
N PHE A 53 8.93 8.99 -4.87
CA PHE A 53 8.20 8.00 -4.07
C PHE A 53 8.94 7.56 -2.81
N TYR A 54 10.26 7.31 -2.90
CA TYR A 54 11.07 6.92 -1.75
C TYR A 54 11.29 8.04 -0.73
N LEU A 55 11.11 9.31 -1.10
CA LEU A 55 11.19 10.45 -0.18
C LEU A 55 9.81 10.87 0.34
N LEU A 56 8.81 10.94 -0.53
CA LEU A 56 7.45 11.33 -0.18
C LEU A 56 6.79 10.31 0.74
N THR A 57 7.03 9.01 0.53
CA THR A 57 6.42 7.97 1.38
C THR A 57 6.85 8.09 2.85
N PRO A 58 8.16 8.14 3.19
CA PRO A 58 8.58 8.35 4.57
C PRO A 58 8.30 9.77 5.08
N ALA A 59 8.34 10.80 4.23
CA ALA A 59 7.96 12.15 4.64
C ALA A 59 6.47 12.25 5.00
N PHE A 60 5.59 11.64 4.20
CA PHE A 60 4.17 11.54 4.48
C PHE A 60 3.90 10.70 5.73
N ALA A 61 4.58 9.56 5.87
CA ALA A 61 4.54 8.76 7.09
C ALA A 61 4.92 9.60 8.31
N GLY A 62 6.05 10.33 8.23
CA GLY A 62 6.51 11.24 9.28
C GLY A 62 5.52 12.36 9.60
N ALA A 63 4.86 12.94 8.60
CA ALA A 63 3.85 13.98 8.80
C ALA A 63 2.57 13.44 9.46
N VAL A 64 2.10 12.25 9.06
CA VAL A 64 0.97 11.58 9.70
C VAL A 64 1.31 11.25 11.15
N LEU A 65 2.52 10.74 11.39
CA LEU A 65 3.02 10.44 12.73
C LEU A 65 3.15 11.70 13.60
N ALA A 66 3.70 12.79 13.05
CA ALA A 66 3.84 14.06 13.76
C ALA A 66 2.48 14.68 14.11
N THR A 67 1.49 14.57 13.22
CA THR A 67 0.13 15.06 13.50
C THR A 67 -0.60 14.18 14.52
N SER A 68 -0.31 12.88 14.60
CA SER A 68 -0.80 12.00 15.66
C SER A 68 -0.27 12.39 17.05
N LEU A 69 0.98 12.84 17.17
CA LEU A 69 1.55 13.31 18.45
C LEU A 69 0.91 14.61 18.96
N LEU A 70 0.26 15.37 18.07
CA LEU A 70 -0.41 16.63 18.40
C LEU A 70 -1.89 16.44 18.76
N ARG A 71 -2.45 15.24 18.58
CA ARG A 71 -3.85 14.96 18.91
C ARG A 71 -3.99 14.46 20.36
N PRO A 72 -5.02 14.90 21.08
CA PRO A 72 -5.35 14.37 22.41
C PRO A 72 -6.02 12.97 22.35
N GLU A 73 -6.35 12.47 21.16
CA GLU A 73 -6.94 11.13 20.97
C GLU A 73 -5.86 10.04 21.02
N PRO A 74 -6.20 8.80 21.43
CA PRO A 74 -5.26 7.69 21.43
C PRO A 74 -4.69 7.48 20.02
N ALA A 75 -3.36 7.47 19.88
CA ALA A 75 -2.71 7.28 18.58
C ALA A 75 -2.92 5.87 18.01
N SER A 76 -3.27 4.90 18.84
CA SER A 76 -3.33 3.48 18.48
C SER A 76 -4.32 3.11 17.36
N PRO A 77 -5.55 3.66 17.25
CA PRO A 77 -6.45 3.38 16.13
C PRO A 77 -5.96 3.97 14.81
N ILE A 78 -5.32 5.14 14.87
CA ILE A 78 -4.76 5.82 13.69
C ILE A 78 -3.57 5.02 13.16
N LEU A 79 -2.65 4.62 14.06
CA LEU A 79 -1.49 3.80 13.72
C LEU A 79 -1.91 2.41 13.20
N PHE A 80 -2.99 1.83 13.74
CA PHE A 80 -3.58 0.60 13.23
C PHE A 80 -4.07 0.77 11.79
N LEU A 81 -4.94 1.75 11.53
CA LEU A 81 -5.47 2.02 10.19
C LEU A 81 -4.36 2.32 9.18
N TYR A 82 -3.37 3.12 9.59
CA TYR A 82 -2.19 3.40 8.80
C TYR A 82 -1.45 2.11 8.41
N SER A 83 -1.18 1.25 9.39
CA SER A 83 -0.44 0.00 9.18
C SER A 83 -1.20 -0.96 8.26
N VAL A 84 -2.52 -1.09 8.47
CA VAL A 84 -3.39 -1.92 7.64
C VAL A 84 -3.44 -1.41 6.20
N ALA A 85 -3.55 -0.10 5.99
CA ALA A 85 -3.54 0.49 4.65
C ALA A 85 -2.20 0.24 3.93
N PHE A 86 -1.08 0.50 4.61
CA PHE A 86 0.26 0.35 4.02
C PHE A 86 0.62 -1.12 3.74
N ALA A 87 0.16 -2.06 4.56
CA ALA A 87 0.39 -3.48 4.31
C ALA A 87 -0.56 -4.07 3.24
N SER A 88 -1.82 -3.61 3.20
CA SER A 88 -2.84 -4.21 2.33
C SER A 88 -2.69 -3.85 0.87
N ILE A 89 -2.22 -2.63 0.54
CA ILE A 89 -2.01 -2.21 -0.85
C ILE A 89 -1.04 -3.15 -1.59
N PRO A 90 0.21 -3.37 -1.14
CA PRO A 90 1.12 -4.28 -1.82
C PRO A 90 0.60 -5.72 -1.79
N ALA A 91 -0.04 -6.16 -0.70
CA ALA A 91 -0.62 -7.49 -0.61
C ALA A 91 -1.73 -7.72 -1.66
N ALA A 92 -2.56 -6.72 -1.92
CA ALA A 92 -3.61 -6.76 -2.95
C ALA A 92 -3.03 -6.71 -4.37
N CYS A 93 -1.96 -5.95 -4.59
CA CYS A 93 -1.36 -5.75 -5.91
C CYS A 93 -0.42 -6.89 -6.35
N LEU A 94 0.31 -7.53 -5.43
CA LEU A 94 1.26 -8.60 -5.73
C LEU A 94 0.69 -9.76 -6.59
N PRO A 95 -0.48 -10.35 -6.28
CA PRO A 95 -1.01 -11.49 -7.05
C PRO A 95 -1.44 -11.11 -8.48
N VAL A 96 -1.86 -9.87 -8.72
CA VAL A 96 -2.31 -9.39 -10.03
C VAL A 96 -1.19 -8.73 -10.85
N ARG A 97 -0.01 -8.56 -10.26
CA ARG A 97 1.16 -7.91 -10.88
C ARG A 97 1.46 -8.47 -12.27
N GLY A 98 1.52 -9.79 -12.42
CA GLY A 98 1.86 -10.42 -13.69
C GLY A 98 0.86 -10.10 -14.81
N ARG A 99 -0.44 -10.01 -14.46
CA ARG A 99 -1.51 -9.65 -15.41
C ARG A 99 -1.42 -8.20 -15.83
N MET A 100 -1.24 -7.29 -14.86
CA MET A 100 -1.05 -5.86 -15.13
C MET A 100 0.16 -5.61 -16.06
N LEU A 101 1.26 -6.32 -15.81
CA LEU A 101 2.46 -6.26 -16.64
C LEU A 101 2.23 -6.73 -18.07
N LYS A 102 1.54 -7.87 -18.23
CA LYS A 102 1.22 -8.40 -19.56
C LYS A 102 0.40 -7.38 -20.35
N THR A 103 -0.61 -6.77 -19.73
CA THR A 103 -1.44 -5.73 -20.34
C THR A 103 -0.61 -4.50 -20.72
N TYR A 104 0.29 -4.05 -19.83
CA TYR A 104 1.17 -2.92 -20.10
C TYR A 104 2.12 -3.17 -21.28
N ILE A 105 2.72 -4.37 -21.36
CA ILE A 105 3.61 -4.75 -22.47
C ILE A 105 2.84 -4.81 -23.80
N VAL A 106 1.63 -5.38 -23.79
CA VAL A 106 0.78 -5.42 -24.99
C VAL A 106 0.42 -4.01 -25.47
N GLN A 107 0.13 -3.10 -24.53
CA GLN A 107 -0.17 -1.70 -24.83
C GLN A 107 1.03 -0.97 -25.45
N GLN A 108 2.23 -1.14 -24.88
CA GLN A 108 3.47 -0.57 -25.42
C GLN A 108 3.76 -1.06 -26.84
N ARG A 109 3.50 -2.34 -27.13
CA ARG A 109 3.70 -2.90 -28.48
C ARG A 109 2.65 -2.45 -29.50
N ASN A 110 1.45 -2.06 -29.07
CA ASN A 110 0.34 -1.69 -29.96
C ASN A 110 -0.35 -0.40 -29.49
N PRO A 111 0.30 0.77 -29.62
CA PRO A 111 -0.17 2.04 -29.03
C PRO A 111 -1.51 2.56 -29.59
N GLY A 112 -2.07 1.95 -30.64
CA GLY A 112 -3.39 2.29 -31.20
C GLY A 112 -4.56 1.43 -30.71
N THR A 113 -4.30 0.39 -29.90
CA THR A 113 -5.36 -0.52 -29.46
C THR A 113 -6.04 -0.04 -28.18
N LYS A 114 -7.38 0.00 -28.16
CA LYS A 114 -8.15 0.28 -26.94
C LYS A 114 -7.95 -0.85 -25.93
N VAL A 115 -7.07 -0.61 -24.97
CA VAL A 115 -6.85 -1.53 -23.85
C VAL A 115 -8.09 -1.56 -22.97
N LYS A 116 -8.71 -2.72 -22.84
CA LYS A 116 -9.77 -2.92 -21.84
C LYS A 116 -9.13 -3.12 -20.47
N PRO A 117 -9.57 -2.40 -19.44
CA PRO A 117 -9.09 -2.64 -18.08
C PRO A 117 -9.38 -4.08 -17.69
N ASP A 118 -8.39 -4.75 -17.07
CA ASP A 118 -8.55 -6.12 -16.58
C ASP A 118 -9.56 -6.10 -15.42
N ARG A 119 -10.81 -6.45 -15.75
CA ARG A 119 -11.93 -6.49 -14.80
C ARG A 119 -11.65 -7.45 -13.64
N LEU A 120 -10.89 -8.53 -13.87
CA LEU A 120 -10.55 -9.46 -12.79
C LEU A 120 -9.55 -8.82 -11.83
N ALA A 121 -8.52 -8.13 -12.35
CA ALA A 121 -7.58 -7.41 -11.51
C ALA A 121 -8.27 -6.29 -10.71
N MET A 122 -9.19 -5.55 -11.34
CA MET A 122 -10.00 -4.54 -10.65
C MET A 122 -10.90 -5.15 -9.57
N ALA A 123 -11.62 -6.24 -9.89
CA ALA A 123 -12.49 -6.93 -8.94
C ALA A 123 -11.69 -7.52 -7.77
N TRP A 124 -10.50 -8.06 -8.03
CA TRP A 124 -9.60 -8.58 -7.01
C TRP A 124 -9.10 -7.48 -6.08
N ILE A 125 -8.57 -6.38 -6.62
CA ILE A 125 -8.07 -5.25 -5.82
C ILE A 125 -9.23 -4.63 -5.03
N GLY A 126 -10.36 -4.36 -5.69
CA GLY A 126 -11.53 -3.78 -5.02
C GLY A 126 -12.10 -4.70 -3.94
N GLY A 127 -12.21 -6.00 -4.23
CA GLY A 127 -12.71 -7.00 -3.28
C GLY A 127 -11.79 -7.18 -2.08
N SER A 128 -10.48 -7.35 -2.32
CA SER A 128 -9.50 -7.50 -1.25
C SER A 128 -9.42 -6.26 -0.35
N LEU A 129 -9.39 -5.05 -0.92
CA LEU A 129 -9.42 -3.82 -0.14
C LEU A 129 -10.73 -3.65 0.62
N SER A 130 -11.87 -4.04 0.04
CA SER A 130 -13.17 -4.02 0.74
C SER A 130 -13.18 -4.94 1.95
N VAL A 131 -12.66 -6.17 1.80
CA VAL A 131 -12.54 -7.14 2.91
C VAL A 131 -11.62 -6.61 4.00
N VAL A 132 -10.48 -6.01 3.63
CA VAL A 132 -9.55 -5.38 4.58
C VAL A 132 -10.21 -4.23 5.33
N CYS A 133 -10.94 -3.36 4.63
CA CYS A 133 -11.69 -2.27 5.25
C CYS A 133 -12.73 -2.79 6.24
N LEU A 134 -13.52 -3.80 5.85
CA LEU A 134 -14.50 -4.43 6.74
C LEU A 134 -13.84 -5.04 7.98
N ALA A 135 -12.72 -5.74 7.81
CA ALA A 135 -11.96 -6.31 8.90
C ALA A 135 -11.40 -5.23 9.84
N ALA A 136 -10.89 -4.12 9.29
CA ALA A 136 -10.38 -3.00 10.06
C ALA A 136 -11.50 -2.30 10.86
N VAL A 137 -12.66 -2.07 10.23
CA VAL A 137 -13.84 -1.51 10.90
C VAL A 137 -14.30 -2.45 12.02
N LEU A 138 -14.40 -3.76 11.76
CA LEU A 138 -14.77 -4.75 12.77
C LEU A 138 -13.77 -4.78 13.94
N ALA A 139 -12.47 -4.71 13.64
CA ALA A 139 -11.43 -4.66 14.66
C ALA A 139 -11.55 -3.41 15.54
N LEU A 140 -11.91 -2.25 14.96
CA LEU A 140 -12.11 -1.01 15.70
C LEU A 140 -13.40 -1.03 16.55
N THR A 141 -14.50 -1.53 16.01
CA THR A 141 -15.79 -1.55 16.72
C THR A 141 -15.80 -2.53 17.88
N THR A 142 -15.15 -3.69 17.72
CA THR A 142 -15.01 -4.70 18.78
C THR A 142 -14.11 -4.26 19.94
N THR A 143 -13.31 -3.22 19.74
CA THR A 143 -12.39 -2.71 20.76
C THR A 143 -12.83 -1.40 21.41
N GLY A 144 -13.75 -0.66 20.77
CA GLY A 144 -14.34 0.56 21.32
C GLY A 144 -15.48 0.32 22.32
N HIS A 145 -16.09 -0.88 22.34
CA HIS A 145 -17.15 -1.24 23.27
C HIS A 145 -16.60 -1.91 24.53
N GLY A 146 -15.81 -1.17 25.32
CA GLY A 146 -15.62 -1.50 26.73
C GLY A 146 -16.93 -1.20 27.49
N PRO A 147 -17.37 -2.03 28.45
CA PRO A 147 -18.59 -1.75 29.22
C PRO A 147 -18.49 -0.40 29.92
N PRO A 148 -19.60 0.35 30.08
CA PRO A 148 -19.60 1.57 30.87
C PRO A 148 -19.19 1.20 32.31
N GLY A 149 -18.02 1.69 32.72
CA GLY A 149 -17.53 1.64 34.09
C GLY A 149 -17.87 2.93 34.81
#